data_AF-A0A2N1TT33-F1
#
_entry.id   AF-A0A2N1TT33-F1
#
_cell.length_a   1.000
_cell.length_b   1.000
_cell.length_c   1.000
_cell.angle_alpha   90.00
_cell.angle_beta   90.00
_cell.angle_gamma   90.00
#
_symmetry.space_group_name_H-M   'P 1'
#
loop_
_entity.id
_entity.type
_entity.pdbx_description
1 polymer ?
#
loop_
_entity_poly.entity_id
_entity_poly.type
_entity_poly.pdbx_seq_one_letter_code
_entity_poly.pdbx_strand_id
1 'polypeptide(L)'
;MNSEVVVELTKLAERDLKALWKISSEVIEHLKILRNNPEKGHPLSGSLQGARSLEFSLKGSGQYRAVYVYIIKDSNVTVFMVGPHENFYKQAQKRAGLVKDLITQAREEQAKKPQKKKRQ
;
A
#
# COMPACT_ATOMS: atom_id res chain seq x y z
N MET A 1 12.57 -7.52 18.71
CA MET A 1 12.21 -8.49 17.65
C MET A 1 11.99 -7.67 16.39
N ASN A 2 12.98 -7.62 15.51
CA ASN A 2 12.82 -6.98 14.20
C ASN A 2 12.15 -8.02 13.30
N SER A 3 10.83 -8.08 13.30
CA SER A 3 10.11 -8.81 12.26
C SER A 3 10.34 -8.05 10.96
N GLU A 4 11.20 -8.57 10.09
CA GLU A 4 11.41 -7.98 8.77
C GLU A 4 10.12 -8.09 7.97
N VAL A 5 9.49 -6.95 7.71
CA VAL A 5 8.32 -6.91 6.84
C VAL A 5 8.81 -7.04 5.40
N VAL A 6 8.32 -8.05 4.70
CA VAL A 6 8.59 -8.24 3.28
C VAL A 6 7.71 -7.29 2.49
N VAL A 7 8.28 -6.61 1.49
CA VAL A 7 7.54 -5.71 0.59
C VAL A 7 7.63 -6.27 -0.81
N GLU A 8 6.48 -6.65 -1.36
CA GLU A 8 6.34 -7.27 -2.68
C GLU A 8 5.47 -6.39 -3.59
N LEU A 9 5.72 -6.49 -4.89
CA LEU A 9 4.95 -5.80 -5.91
C LEU A 9 4.16 -6.83 -6.70
N THR A 10 2.89 -6.53 -7.01
CA THR A 10 2.21 -7.30 -8.05
C THR A 10 2.82 -7.01 -9.42
N LYS A 11 2.62 -7.90 -10.40
CA LYS A 11 3.03 -7.68 -11.80
C LYS A 11 2.53 -6.35 -12.37
N LEU A 12 1.37 -5.86 -11.92
CA LEU A 12 0.86 -4.56 -12.35
C LEU A 12 1.58 -3.40 -11.66
N ALA A 13 1.87 -3.51 -10.36
CA ALA A 13 2.67 -2.50 -9.67
C ALA A 13 4.10 -2.42 -10.24
N GLU A 14 4.69 -3.55 -10.63
CA GLU A 14 5.97 -3.57 -11.36
C GLU A 14 5.87 -2.83 -12.71
N ARG A 15 4.77 -3.02 -13.45
CA ARG A 15 4.51 -2.28 -14.70
C ARG A 15 4.32 -0.79 -14.45
N ASP A 16 3.63 -0.41 -13.38
CA ASP A 16 3.49 0.99 -12.98
C ASP A 16 4.88 1.61 -12.71
N LEU A 17 5.75 0.93 -11.95
CA LEU A 17 7.12 1.41 -11.72
C LEU A 17 7.94 1.52 -13.01
N LYS A 18 7.81 0.56 -13.93
CA LYS A 18 8.46 0.62 -15.24
C LYS A 18 7.96 1.82 -16.06
N ALA A 19 6.68 2.15 -15.99
CA ALA A 19 6.14 3.35 -16.65
C ALA A 19 6.70 4.64 -16.02
N LEU A 20 7.03 4.61 -14.73
CA LEU A 20 7.64 5.70 -13.97
C LEU A 20 9.18 5.69 -14.02
N TRP A 21 9.80 5.12 -15.07
CA TRP A 21 11.26 4.89 -15.15
C TRP A 21 12.15 6.10 -14.82
N LYS A 22 11.70 7.34 -15.09
CA LYS A 22 12.47 8.56 -14.78
C LYS A 22 12.60 8.83 -13.28
N ILE A 23 11.64 8.34 -12.50
CA ILE A 23 11.50 8.62 -11.06
C ILE A 23 11.41 7.32 -10.24
N SER A 24 11.61 6.16 -10.87
CA SER A 24 11.35 4.85 -10.25
C SER A 24 12.21 4.64 -9.00
N SER A 25 13.45 5.13 -9.01
CA SER A 25 14.35 5.04 -7.85
C SER A 25 13.79 5.81 -6.65
N GLU A 26 13.31 7.04 -6.84
CA GLU A 26 12.71 7.83 -5.77
C GLU A 26 11.43 7.18 -5.24
N VAL A 27 10.59 6.66 -6.15
CA VAL A 27 9.39 5.90 -5.78
C VAL A 27 9.75 4.68 -4.92
N ILE A 28 10.78 3.92 -5.31
CA ILE A 28 11.25 2.75 -4.54
C ILE A 28 11.72 3.16 -3.15
N GLU A 29 12.43 4.28 -2.98
CA GLU A 29 12.83 4.77 -1.65
C GLU A 29 11.62 5.04 -0.75
N HIS A 30 10.53 5.59 -1.30
CA HIS A 30 9.30 5.77 -0.53
C HIS A 30 8.64 4.42 -0.17
N LEU A 31 8.64 3.44 -1.08
CA LEU A 31 8.09 2.11 -0.80
C LEU A 31 8.89 1.34 0.25
N LYS A 32 10.22 1.53 0.33
CA LYS A 32 11.08 0.90 1.35
C LYS A 32 10.65 1.22 2.78
N ILE A 33 10.02 2.38 3.00
CA ILE A 33 9.51 2.76 4.33
C ILE A 33 8.51 1.72 4.86
N LEU A 34 7.79 1.02 3.99
CA LEU A 34 6.83 -0.01 4.37
C LEU A 34 7.47 -1.23 5.05
N ARG A 35 8.78 -1.47 4.85
CA ARG A 35 9.54 -2.50 5.60
C ARG A 35 9.63 -2.21 7.09
N ASN A 36 9.70 -0.92 7.44
CA ASN A 36 9.86 -0.47 8.83
C ASN A 36 8.55 0.03 9.43
N ASN A 37 7.63 0.52 8.59
CA ASN A 37 6.35 1.06 9.01
C ASN A 37 5.25 0.70 8.00
N PRO A 38 4.77 -0.56 8.01
CA PRO A 38 3.71 -1.01 7.11
C PRO A 38 2.37 -0.31 7.35
N GLU A 39 2.17 0.32 8.51
CA GLU A 39 0.94 1.04 8.83
C GLU A 39 0.99 2.52 8.43
N LYS A 40 2.09 3.00 7.81
CA LYS A 40 2.29 4.42 7.48
C LYS A 40 1.23 5.02 6.57
N GLY A 41 0.71 4.26 5.61
CA GLY A 41 -0.39 4.70 4.77
C GLY A 41 -1.71 4.78 5.54
N HIS A 42 -2.63 5.65 5.13
CA HIS A 42 -3.95 5.73 5.74
C HIS A 42 -4.84 4.55 5.28
N PRO A 43 -5.72 4.04 6.15
CA PRO A 43 -6.67 2.99 5.76
C PRO A 43 -7.66 3.51 4.71
N LEU A 44 -7.98 2.66 3.74
CA LEU A 44 -9.00 2.94 2.75
C LEU A 44 -10.36 2.38 3.17
N SER A 45 -11.42 2.88 2.52
CA SER A 45 -12.81 2.55 2.80
C SER A 45 -13.53 2.01 1.57
N GLY A 46 -14.80 1.62 1.74
CA GLY A 46 -15.63 1.08 0.67
C GLY A 46 -15.06 -0.22 0.09
N SER A 47 -15.00 -0.32 -1.25
CA SER A 47 -14.47 -1.50 -1.94
C SER A 47 -12.96 -1.73 -1.75
N LEU A 48 -12.24 -0.77 -1.15
CA LEU A 48 -10.83 -0.89 -0.80
C LEU A 48 -10.62 -1.08 0.72
N GLN A 49 -11.69 -1.32 1.49
CA GLN A 49 -11.57 -1.58 2.92
C GLN A 49 -10.68 -2.81 3.19
N GLY A 50 -9.60 -2.61 3.95
CA GLY A 50 -8.55 -3.61 4.20
C GLY A 50 -7.21 -3.23 3.55
N ALA A 51 -7.23 -2.40 2.51
CA ALA A 51 -6.04 -1.80 1.91
C ALA A 51 -5.68 -0.46 2.58
N ARG A 52 -4.48 0.02 2.29
CA ARG A 52 -3.93 1.30 2.75
C ARG A 52 -3.32 2.07 1.59
N SER A 53 -3.32 3.39 1.68
CA SER A 53 -2.69 4.27 0.69
C SER A 53 -1.51 5.00 1.31
N LEU A 54 -0.32 4.80 0.75
CA LEU A 54 0.87 5.58 1.07
C LEU A 54 0.91 6.79 0.13
N GLU A 55 0.87 8.00 0.69
CA GLU A 55 1.00 9.25 -0.06
C GLU A 55 2.42 9.80 0.08
N PHE A 56 2.99 10.29 -1.02
CA PHE A 56 4.32 10.90 -1.03
C PHE A 56 4.46 11.91 -2.17
N SER A 57 5.38 12.86 -2.01
CA SER A 57 5.67 13.89 -3.01
C SER A 57 7.09 13.73 -3.51
N LEU A 58 7.26 13.84 -4.82
CA LEU A 58 8.56 13.78 -5.48
C LEU A 58 8.95 15.17 -5.97
N LYS A 59 10.16 15.61 -5.66
CA LYS A 59 10.62 16.96 -5.95
C LYS A 59 10.62 17.18 -7.46
N GLY A 60 9.85 18.16 -7.93
CA GLY A 60 9.71 18.47 -9.36
C GLY A 60 8.82 17.52 -10.16
N SER A 61 8.27 16.46 -9.55
CA SER A 61 7.47 15.45 -10.26
C SER A 61 6.02 15.34 -9.77
N GLY A 62 5.67 16.00 -8.67
CA GLY A 62 4.30 16.09 -8.15
C GLY A 62 3.98 15.10 -7.03
N GLN A 63 2.69 14.87 -6.81
CA GLN A 63 2.18 13.97 -5.76
C GLN A 63 1.87 12.57 -6.32
N TYR A 64 2.35 11.57 -5.61
CA TYR A 64 2.21 10.16 -5.95
C TYR A 64 1.60 9.39 -4.80
N ARG A 65 1.08 8.21 -5.14
CA ARG A 65 0.49 7.28 -4.20
C ARG A 65 0.87 5.86 -4.54
N ALA A 66 0.87 5.02 -3.51
CA ALA A 66 0.89 3.58 -3.64
C ALA A 66 -0.26 2.97 -2.82
N VAL A 67 -1.05 2.08 -3.42
CA VAL A 67 -2.02 1.27 -2.67
C VAL A 67 -1.43 -0.09 -2.41
N TYR A 68 -1.56 -0.52 -1.16
CA TYR A 68 -1.00 -1.76 -0.70
C TYR A 68 -1.90 -2.43 0.34
N VAL A 69 -1.66 -3.71 0.55
CA VAL A 69 -2.28 -4.53 1.60
C VAL A 69 -1.19 -4.93 2.58
N TYR A 70 -1.48 -4.89 3.87
CA TYR A 70 -0.58 -5.38 4.91
C TYR A 70 -1.23 -6.59 5.62
N ILE A 71 -0.60 -7.75 5.45
CA ILE A 71 -0.93 -8.99 6.14
C ILE A 71 -0.04 -9.06 7.38
N ILE A 72 -0.65 -8.82 8.54
CA ILE A 72 0.04 -8.70 9.82
C ILE A 72 0.59 -10.05 10.24
N LYS A 73 -0.19 -11.12 10.04
CA LYS A 73 0.19 -12.47 10.41
C LYS A 73 1.45 -12.94 9.69
N ASP A 74 1.57 -12.55 8.42
CA ASP A 74 2.65 -13.00 7.53
C ASP A 74 3.78 -11.96 7.43
N SER A 75 3.66 -10.82 8.11
CA SER A 75 4.58 -9.67 7.98
C SER A 75 4.83 -9.30 6.51
N ASN A 76 3.80 -9.35 5.67
CA ASN A 76 3.91 -9.11 4.23
C ASN A 76 3.11 -7.88 3.79
N VAL A 77 3.76 -7.01 3.02
CA VAL A 77 3.15 -5.87 2.34
C VAL A 77 3.14 -6.13 0.85
N THR A 78 1.94 -6.24 0.27
CA THR A 78 1.76 -6.38 -1.18
C THR A 78 1.27 -5.06 -1.77
N VAL A 79 2.12 -4.39 -2.53
CA VAL A 79 1.77 -3.19 -3.29
C VAL A 79 1.17 -3.62 -4.62
N PHE A 80 -0.04 -3.14 -4.94
CA PHE A 80 -0.75 -3.54 -6.16
C PHE A 80 -1.00 -2.40 -7.15
N MET A 81 -0.72 -1.16 -6.77
CA MET A 81 -0.76 -0.01 -7.66
C MET A 81 0.16 1.10 -7.17
N VAL A 82 0.88 1.73 -8.09
CA VAL A 82 1.66 2.96 -7.86
C VAL A 82 1.36 3.97 -8.97
N GLY A 83 1.29 5.26 -8.66
CA GLY A 83 0.99 6.26 -9.68
C GLY A 83 0.74 7.66 -9.14
N PRO A 84 0.50 8.63 -10.04
CA PRO A 84 0.17 10.00 -9.66
C PRO A 84 -1.16 10.07 -8.91
N HIS A 85 -1.36 11.14 -8.14
CA HIS A 85 -2.58 11.40 -7.37
C HIS A 85 -3.86 11.34 -8.23
N GLU A 86 -3.79 11.85 -9.46
CA GLU A 86 -4.95 12.03 -10.32
C GLU A 86 -5.60 10.71 -10.73
N ASN A 87 -6.92 10.60 -10.58
CA ASN A 87 -7.71 9.39 -10.89
C ASN A 87 -7.26 8.11 -10.16
N PHE A 88 -6.37 8.23 -9.16
CA PHE A 88 -5.68 7.10 -8.54
C PHE A 88 -6.64 6.11 -7.90
N TYR A 89 -7.55 6.58 -7.03
CA TYR A 89 -8.47 5.70 -6.32
C TYR A 89 -9.47 5.00 -7.27
N LYS A 90 -9.91 5.68 -8.33
CA LYS A 90 -10.78 5.07 -9.35
C LYS A 90 -10.08 3.91 -10.06
N GLN A 91 -8.79 4.03 -10.35
CA GLN A 91 -8.00 2.95 -10.92
C GLN A 91 -7.72 1.84 -9.90
N ALA A 92 -7.41 2.20 -8.64
CA ALA A 92 -7.19 1.25 -7.57
C ALA A 92 -8.42 0.35 -7.34
N GLN A 93 -9.63 0.93 -7.35
CA GLN A 93 -10.88 0.17 -7.25
C GLN A 93 -11.05 -0.85 -8.38
N LYS A 94 -10.70 -0.49 -9.62
CA LYS A 94 -10.75 -1.42 -10.76
C LYS A 94 -9.75 -2.58 -10.61
N ARG A 95 -8.59 -2.31 -10.00
CA ARG A 95 -7.52 -3.31 -9.78
C ARG A 95 -7.72 -4.14 -8.53
N ALA A 96 -8.59 -3.72 -7.60
CA ALA A 96 -8.83 -4.38 -6.33
C ALA A 96 -9.24 -5.86 -6.48
N GLY A 97 -9.92 -6.21 -7.58
CA GLY A 97 -10.30 -7.59 -7.89
C GLY A 97 -9.10 -8.55 -8.00
N LEU A 98 -7.91 -8.05 -8.35
CA LEU A 98 -6.69 -8.86 -8.50
C LEU A 98 -6.06 -9.24 -7.17
N VAL A 99 -6.41 -8.53 -6.09
CA VAL A 99 -5.89 -8.75 -4.73
C VAL A 99 -7.02 -8.92 -3.73
N LYS A 100 -8.20 -9.36 -4.18
CA LYS A 100 -9.42 -9.44 -3.37
C LYS A 100 -9.24 -10.31 -2.14
N ASP A 101 -8.55 -11.45 -2.30
CA ASP A 101 -8.31 -12.39 -1.21
C ASP A 101 -7.39 -11.77 -0.15
N LEU A 102 -6.33 -11.08 -0.59
CA LEU A 102 -5.42 -10.34 0.29
C LEU A 102 -6.16 -9.21 1.05
N ILE A 103 -7.00 -8.44 0.35
CA ILE A 103 -7.81 -7.38 0.97
C ILE A 103 -8.74 -7.97 2.04
N THR A 104 -9.37 -9.10 1.74
CA THR A 104 -10.28 -9.79 2.66
C THR A 104 -9.52 -10.27 3.90
N GLN A 105 -8.38 -10.93 3.70
CA GLN A 105 -7.52 -11.39 4.80
C GLN A 105 -7.06 -10.22 5.68
N ALA A 106 -6.52 -9.15 5.07
CA ALA A 106 -6.06 -7.98 5.81
C ALA A 106 -7.19 -7.33 6.61
N ARG A 107 -8.39 -7.23 6.02
CA ARG A 107 -9.58 -6.69 6.70
C ARG A 107 -9.94 -7.51 7.93
N GLU A 108 -9.92 -8.83 7.84
CA GLU A 108 -10.21 -9.71 8.97
C GLU A 108 -9.16 -9.58 10.09
N GLU A 109 -7.87 -9.55 9.73
CA GLU A 109 -6.78 -9.39 10.70
C GLU A 109 -6.84 -8.02 11.40
N GLN A 110 -7.17 -6.97 10.66
CA GLN A 110 -7.36 -5.62 11.20
C GLN A 110 -8.59 -5.54 12.12
N ALA A 111 -9.67 -6.27 11.82
CA ALA A 111 -10.86 -6.35 12.68
C ALA A 111 -10.62 -7.15 13.97
N LYS A 112 -9.73 -8.15 13.93
CA LYS A 112 -9.34 -8.98 15.08
C LYS A 112 -8.32 -8.29 16.00
N LYS A 113 -7.62 -7.25 15.53
CA LYS A 113 -6.72 -6.46 16.38
C LYS A 113 -7.55 -5.80 17.49
N PRO A 114 -7.25 -6.08 18.78
CA PRO A 114 -7.92 -5.38 19.87
C PRO A 114 -7.61 -3.90 19.73
N GLN A 115 -8.67 -3.10 19.62
CA GLN A 115 -8.61 -1.65 19.62
C GLN A 115 -7.85 -1.25 20.89
N LYS A 116 -6.56 -0.88 20.77
CA LYS A 116 -5.88 -0.13 21.83
C LYS A 116 -6.63 1.21 21.89
N LYS A 117 -7.72 1.24 22.67
CA LYS A 117 -8.37 2.47 23.12
C LYS A 117 -7.25 3.35 23.63
N LYS A 118 -7.02 4.50 22.97
CA LYS A 118 -6.42 5.65 23.63
C LYS A 118 -7.30 5.92 24.86
N ARG A 119 -6.89 5.38 26.00
CA ARG A 119 -7.28 5.90 27.31
C ARG A 119 -6.53 7.22 27.43
N GLN A 120 -7.21 8.31 27.08
CA GLN A 120 -6.98 9.61 27.71
C GLN A 120 -8.04 9.76 28.78
#